data_AF-A0A846A0D6-F1
#
_entry.id   AF-A0A846A0D6-F1
#
_cell.length_a   1.000
_cell.length_b   1.000
_cell.length_c   1.000
_cell.angle_alpha   90.00
_cell.angle_beta   90.00
_cell.angle_gamma   90.00
#
_symmetry.space_group_name_H-M   'P 1'
#
loop_
_entity.id
_entity.type
_entity.pdbx_description
1 polymer ?
#
loop_
_entity_poly.entity_id
_entity_poly.type
_entity_poly.pdbx_seq_one_letter_code
_entity_poly.pdbx_strand_id
1 'polypeptide(L)'
;IEPLNNMEGFNGETQKTIKLPSPEGTEGWEHLVVANFRGKGDRDLLLQATNAEGYRMGRYLAAYPLDNLLKGENLQPLWSRDDFLANAHNGARVADLDGDGKDEVLGGTIISPDGEMLLKIPIKGHIDSLFVADVRPDIPGLEVVALEEGGGNRVFLYNRDRVIWKTHYKHQEPQNAAIGDFDPQRPGLEVWCRSRYQKHQKPFVFDAQGQLIANYQMDDVAPKGWTDKGVEVIVPIDWTGESRQLVAVKERHKPGDVGIFDALSGQFLHRFKEQAARLYVADVSGDWREEVMVLNGNQLDIYSNPEPNPNLDRPRLWTQNHYRRSKMTWNYYSP
;
A
#
# COMPACT_ATOMS: atom_id res chain seq x y z
N ILE A 1 -22.72 16.36 7.13
CA ILE A 1 -22.45 16.92 5.77
C ILE A 1 -21.08 17.54 5.83
N GLU A 2 -20.11 16.92 5.19
CA GLU A 2 -18.73 17.42 5.18
C GLU A 2 -18.39 18.06 3.83
N PRO A 3 -17.55 19.11 3.82
CA PRO A 3 -17.14 19.77 2.59
C PRO A 3 -16.03 18.99 1.89
N LEU A 4 -16.26 18.60 0.64
CA LEU A 4 -15.22 18.24 -0.31
C LEU A 4 -14.73 19.51 -1.01
N ASN A 5 -13.46 19.88 -0.82
CA ASN A 5 -12.87 21.08 -1.40
C ASN A 5 -12.01 20.72 -2.61
N ASN A 6 -12.32 21.31 -3.77
CA ASN A 6 -11.42 21.35 -4.91
C ASN A 6 -10.51 22.58 -4.76
N MET A 7 -9.20 22.38 -4.76
CA MET A 7 -8.20 23.41 -4.53
C MET A 7 -7.23 23.48 -5.70
N GLU A 8 -6.78 24.68 -6.03
CA GLU A 8 -5.76 24.92 -7.03
C GLU A 8 -4.40 24.41 -6.53
N GLY A 9 -3.73 23.55 -7.30
CA GLY A 9 -2.50 22.90 -6.85
C GLY A 9 -1.31 23.86 -6.64
N PHE A 10 -1.27 24.97 -7.39
CA PHE A 10 -0.16 25.92 -7.33
C PHE A 10 -0.15 26.80 -6.07
N ASN A 11 -1.34 27.24 -5.61
CA ASN A 11 -1.46 28.22 -4.52
C ASN A 11 -2.35 27.74 -3.35
N GLY A 12 -3.01 26.59 -3.49
CA GLY A 12 -3.89 26.03 -2.46
C GLY A 12 -5.24 26.76 -2.32
N GLU A 13 -5.59 27.67 -3.22
CA GLU A 13 -6.87 28.38 -3.14
C GLU A 13 -8.04 27.45 -3.45
N THR A 14 -9.07 27.50 -2.60
CA THR A 14 -10.30 26.73 -2.82
C THR A 14 -11.04 27.28 -4.04
N GLN A 15 -11.09 26.49 -5.11
CA GLN A 15 -11.88 26.78 -6.30
C GLN A 15 -13.37 26.47 -6.07
N LYS A 16 -13.66 25.38 -5.36
CA LYS A 16 -15.05 24.94 -5.12
C LYS A 16 -15.18 24.13 -3.85
N THR A 17 -16.28 24.33 -3.12
CA THR A 17 -16.71 23.48 -2.01
C THR A 17 -17.98 22.74 -2.39
N ILE A 18 -17.96 21.42 -2.27
CA ILE A 18 -19.06 20.52 -2.56
C ILE A 18 -19.51 19.90 -1.24
N LYS A 19 -20.81 19.90 -0.97
CA LYS A 19 -21.37 19.35 0.26
C LYS A 19 -22.03 18.01 -0.04
N LEU A 20 -21.49 16.93 0.52
CA LEU A 20 -22.04 15.59 0.39
C LEU A 20 -22.49 15.09 1.77
N PRO A 21 -23.73 14.56 1.90
CA PRO A 21 -24.10 13.82 3.10
C PRO A 21 -23.26 12.54 3.17
N SER A 22 -22.78 12.20 4.36
CA SER A 22 -22.23 10.88 4.63
C SER A 22 -23.38 9.89 4.89
N PRO A 23 -23.15 8.58 4.77
CA PRO A 23 -24.17 7.57 5.01
C PRO A 23 -24.71 7.62 6.44
N GLU A 24 -25.94 7.18 6.64
CA GLU A 24 -26.53 7.07 7.97
C GLU A 24 -25.68 6.16 8.88
N GLY A 25 -25.51 6.55 10.15
CA GLY A 25 -24.68 5.81 11.12
C GLY A 25 -23.18 6.12 11.04
N THR A 26 -22.77 7.14 10.28
CA THR A 26 -21.37 7.61 10.17
C THR A 26 -21.21 9.04 10.71
N GLU A 27 -20.02 9.39 11.18
CA GLU A 27 -19.71 10.78 11.58
C GLU A 27 -19.43 11.68 10.37
N GLY A 28 -18.82 11.13 9.33
CA GLY A 28 -18.34 11.89 8.17
C GLY A 28 -17.63 11.02 7.14
N TRP A 29 -17.17 11.65 6.06
CA TRP A 29 -16.32 11.01 5.06
C TRP A 29 -14.86 11.15 5.51
N GLU A 30 -14.13 10.04 5.60
CA GLU A 30 -12.80 10.04 6.25
C GLU A 30 -11.67 9.73 5.28
N HIS A 31 -11.99 9.11 4.16
CA HIS A 31 -11.01 8.71 3.17
C HIS A 31 -11.54 8.94 1.77
N LEU A 32 -10.66 9.43 0.88
CA LEU A 32 -10.95 9.59 -0.53
C LEU A 32 -9.89 8.90 -1.38
N VAL A 33 -10.31 8.34 -2.51
CA VAL A 33 -9.41 7.80 -3.53
C VAL A 33 -9.89 8.25 -4.90
N VAL A 34 -8.98 8.80 -5.70
CA VAL A 34 -9.23 9.03 -7.13
C VAL A 34 -9.07 7.71 -7.87
N ALA A 35 -10.08 7.35 -8.66
CA ALA A 35 -10.19 6.07 -9.32
C ALA A 35 -10.68 6.21 -10.77
N ASN A 36 -10.70 5.10 -11.48
CA ASN A 36 -11.20 4.95 -12.84
C ASN A 36 -12.21 3.79 -12.88
N PHE A 37 -13.41 3.99 -12.33
CA PHE A 37 -14.45 2.95 -12.34
C PHE A 37 -15.11 2.82 -13.72
N ARG A 38 -15.18 3.92 -14.48
CA ARG A 38 -15.92 3.97 -15.75
C ARG A 38 -15.06 3.76 -17.00
N GLY A 39 -13.76 3.48 -16.85
CA GLY A 39 -12.82 3.38 -17.98
C GLY A 39 -12.57 4.71 -18.69
N LYS A 40 -12.64 5.83 -17.96
CA LYS A 40 -12.49 7.21 -18.46
C LYS A 40 -11.26 7.92 -17.89
N GLY A 41 -10.31 7.16 -17.36
CA GLY A 41 -9.17 7.66 -16.61
C GLY A 41 -9.56 8.08 -15.18
N ASP A 42 -8.70 8.85 -14.53
CA ASP A 42 -8.85 9.33 -13.14
C ASP A 42 -9.96 10.37 -13.00
N ARG A 43 -11.20 9.94 -13.24
CA ARG A 43 -12.41 10.77 -13.31
C ARG A 43 -13.51 10.27 -12.40
N ASP A 44 -13.18 9.36 -11.51
CA ASP A 44 -14.07 8.86 -10.48
C ASP A 44 -13.46 9.07 -9.10
N LEU A 45 -14.33 9.16 -8.11
CA LEU A 45 -13.96 9.36 -6.72
C LEU A 45 -14.62 8.28 -5.87
N LEU A 46 -13.83 7.54 -5.11
CA LEU A 46 -14.32 6.70 -4.03
C LEU A 46 -14.26 7.49 -2.73
N LEU A 47 -15.39 7.59 -2.02
CA LEU A 47 -15.45 8.08 -0.67
C LEU A 47 -15.72 6.93 0.29
N GLN A 48 -15.05 6.94 1.43
CA GLN A 48 -15.19 5.94 2.48
C GLN A 48 -15.44 6.61 3.83
N ALA A 49 -16.32 6.01 4.62
CA ALA A 49 -16.70 6.47 5.95
C ALA A 49 -16.66 5.33 6.97
N THR A 50 -16.42 5.67 8.24
CA THR A 50 -16.49 4.71 9.35
C THR A 50 -17.81 4.81 10.10
N ASN A 51 -18.22 3.73 10.75
CA ASN A 51 -19.33 3.74 11.70
C ASN A 51 -19.05 4.67 12.88
N ALA A 52 -20.07 5.38 13.33
CA ALA A 52 -19.98 6.32 14.46
C ALA A 52 -19.87 5.63 15.83
N GLU A 53 -20.43 4.43 15.98
CA GLU A 53 -20.45 3.69 17.24
C GLU A 53 -19.75 2.34 17.14
N GLY A 54 -19.06 1.93 18.20
CA GLY A 54 -18.35 0.65 18.27
C GLY A 54 -16.92 0.70 17.74
N TYR A 55 -16.38 -0.45 17.31
CA TYR A 55 -15.05 -0.50 16.70
C TYR A 55 -15.10 0.16 15.32
N ARG A 56 -14.31 1.22 15.10
CA ARG A 56 -14.31 2.00 13.86
C ARG A 56 -13.82 1.16 12.69
N MET A 57 -14.68 0.96 11.71
CA MET A 57 -14.42 0.20 10.50
C MET A 57 -14.94 0.98 9.29
N GLY A 58 -14.09 1.16 8.28
CA GLY A 58 -14.40 1.91 7.06
C GLY A 58 -15.33 1.14 6.10
N ARG A 59 -16.44 0.58 6.58
CA ARG A 59 -17.31 -0.33 5.82
C ARG A 59 -18.22 0.35 4.80
N TYR A 60 -18.38 1.67 4.90
CA TYR A 60 -19.24 2.44 4.02
C TYR A 60 -18.45 2.99 2.84
N LEU A 61 -18.92 2.73 1.62
CA LEU A 61 -18.32 3.21 0.38
C LEU A 61 -19.37 3.93 -0.47
N ALA A 62 -18.93 4.94 -1.22
CA ALA A 62 -19.71 5.51 -2.31
C ALA A 62 -18.78 5.98 -3.44
N ALA A 63 -19.06 5.55 -4.67
CA ALA A 63 -18.34 5.99 -5.85
C ALA A 63 -19.10 7.11 -6.56
N TYR A 64 -18.39 8.12 -7.05
CA TYR A 64 -18.98 9.27 -7.73
C TYR A 64 -18.24 9.61 -9.03
N PRO A 65 -18.93 10.13 -10.05
CA PRO A 65 -18.27 10.78 -11.18
C PRO A 65 -17.64 12.10 -10.71
N LEU A 66 -16.32 12.23 -10.82
CA LEU A 66 -15.61 13.45 -10.40
C LEU A 66 -16.11 14.68 -11.16
N ASP A 67 -16.32 14.57 -12.48
CA ASP A 67 -16.83 15.66 -13.31
C ASP A 67 -18.20 16.19 -12.83
N ASN A 68 -19.08 15.30 -12.36
CA ASN A 68 -20.40 15.67 -11.82
C ASN A 68 -20.24 16.45 -10.51
N LEU A 69 -19.39 15.94 -9.60
CA LEU A 69 -19.07 16.61 -8.34
C LEU A 69 -18.50 18.02 -8.59
N LEU A 70 -17.50 18.13 -9.47
CA LEU A 70 -16.86 19.41 -9.81
C LEU A 70 -17.81 20.40 -10.49
N LYS A 71 -18.80 19.92 -11.26
CA LYS A 71 -19.88 20.77 -11.82
C LYS A 71 -20.99 21.07 -10.83
N GLY A 72 -21.15 20.27 -9.78
CA GLY A 72 -22.25 20.40 -8.83
C GLY A 72 -23.57 19.91 -9.42
N GLU A 73 -23.48 19.04 -10.43
CA GLU A 73 -24.60 18.50 -11.19
C GLU A 73 -24.71 17.01 -10.87
N ASN A 74 -25.91 16.47 -10.72
CA ASN A 74 -26.14 15.05 -10.47
C ASN A 74 -25.21 14.44 -9.39
N LEU A 75 -25.35 14.91 -8.16
CA LEU A 75 -24.57 14.49 -6.98
C LEU A 75 -24.93 13.10 -6.45
N GLN A 76 -25.52 12.25 -7.29
CA GLN A 76 -25.82 10.86 -6.93
C GLN A 76 -24.56 10.00 -7.14
N PRO A 77 -24.29 9.05 -6.25
CA PRO A 77 -23.22 8.08 -6.46
C PRO A 77 -23.54 7.17 -7.65
N LEU A 78 -22.50 6.66 -8.31
CA LEU A 78 -22.59 5.53 -9.24
C LEU A 78 -23.13 4.30 -8.52
N TRP A 79 -22.63 4.06 -7.31
CA TRP A 79 -23.06 3.01 -6.41
C TRP A 79 -22.62 3.35 -4.98
N SER A 80 -23.27 2.74 -4.00
CA SER A 80 -22.89 2.80 -2.59
C SER A 80 -22.97 1.43 -1.94
N ARG A 81 -22.19 1.23 -0.88
CA ARG A 81 -22.16 -0.01 -0.09
C ARG A 81 -22.00 0.33 1.39
N ASP A 82 -22.48 -0.57 2.23
CA ASP A 82 -22.28 -0.51 3.68
C ASP A 82 -21.67 -1.82 4.22
N ASP A 83 -21.21 -2.75 3.39
CA ASP A 83 -20.79 -4.09 3.79
C ASP A 83 -19.33 -4.41 3.38
N PHE A 84 -18.56 -3.37 3.04
CA PHE A 84 -17.16 -3.51 2.67
C PHE A 84 -16.34 -4.00 3.86
N LEU A 85 -15.58 -5.08 3.66
CA LEU A 85 -14.65 -5.57 4.66
C LEU A 85 -13.35 -4.75 4.56
N ALA A 86 -13.32 -3.64 5.30
CA ALA A 86 -12.24 -2.68 5.27
C ALA A 86 -10.96 -3.18 5.96
N ASN A 87 -9.86 -2.52 5.61
CA ASN A 87 -8.64 -2.56 6.40
C ASN A 87 -8.84 -1.74 7.69
N ALA A 88 -8.29 -2.20 8.81
CA ALA A 88 -8.55 -1.58 10.12
C ALA A 88 -7.82 -0.25 10.32
N HIS A 89 -6.61 -0.13 9.76
CA HIS A 89 -5.72 1.00 9.99
C HIS A 89 -5.39 1.80 8.73
N ASN A 90 -6.08 1.51 7.62
CA ASN A 90 -5.93 2.23 6.37
C ASN A 90 -7.24 2.30 5.58
N GLY A 91 -7.35 3.31 4.73
CA GLY A 91 -8.48 3.44 3.82
C GLY A 91 -8.42 2.43 2.67
N ALA A 92 -9.53 2.29 1.95
CA ALA A 92 -9.64 1.43 0.79
C ALA A 92 -8.57 1.78 -0.26
N ARG A 93 -8.11 0.75 -0.97
CA ARG A 93 -7.19 0.87 -2.11
C ARG A 93 -7.97 0.60 -3.39
N VAL A 94 -7.42 1.06 -4.52
CA VAL A 94 -7.96 0.74 -5.84
C VAL A 94 -6.84 0.35 -6.79
N ALA A 95 -7.10 -0.61 -7.67
CA ALA A 95 -6.21 -0.98 -8.78
C ALA A 95 -7.01 -1.74 -9.85
N ASP A 96 -6.55 -1.70 -11.08
CA ASP A 96 -7.07 -2.52 -12.19
C ASP A 96 -6.47 -3.93 -12.08
N LEU A 97 -7.25 -4.88 -11.59
CA LEU A 97 -6.77 -6.23 -11.29
C LEU A 97 -6.73 -7.16 -12.51
N ASP A 98 -7.52 -6.90 -13.55
CA ASP A 98 -7.61 -7.78 -14.72
C ASP A 98 -7.20 -7.13 -16.05
N GLY A 99 -6.81 -5.86 -16.03
CA GLY A 99 -6.32 -5.10 -17.17
C GLY A 99 -7.42 -4.59 -18.09
N ASP A 100 -8.68 -4.54 -17.64
CA ASP A 100 -9.80 -4.02 -18.44
C ASP A 100 -9.83 -2.48 -18.52
N GLY A 101 -8.90 -1.81 -17.84
CA GLY A 101 -8.79 -0.37 -17.80
C GLY A 101 -9.71 0.27 -16.76
N LYS A 102 -10.25 -0.49 -15.80
CA LYS A 102 -11.04 0.00 -14.68
C LYS A 102 -10.48 -0.48 -13.36
N ASP A 103 -10.63 0.31 -12.29
CA ASP A 103 -10.13 -0.09 -10.98
C ASP A 103 -11.19 -0.85 -10.16
N GLU A 104 -10.81 -1.97 -9.55
CA GLU A 104 -11.52 -2.56 -8.42
C GLU A 104 -11.21 -1.83 -7.10
N VAL A 105 -12.09 -1.95 -6.10
CA VAL A 105 -11.83 -1.52 -4.71
C VAL A 105 -11.36 -2.71 -3.88
N LEU A 106 -10.28 -2.51 -3.14
CA LEU A 106 -9.50 -3.57 -2.50
C LEU A 106 -9.54 -3.45 -0.98
N GLY A 107 -9.97 -4.53 -0.35
CA GLY A 107 -9.99 -4.78 1.09
C GLY A 107 -10.06 -6.28 1.33
N GLY A 108 -10.60 -6.70 2.46
CA GLY A 108 -10.98 -8.11 2.68
C GLY A 108 -12.13 -8.57 1.81
N THR A 109 -12.78 -7.60 1.15
CA THR A 109 -13.63 -7.81 -0.01
C THR A 109 -13.03 -7.12 -1.22
N ILE A 110 -13.17 -7.70 -2.40
CA ILE A 110 -12.93 -7.02 -3.67
C ILE A 110 -14.29 -6.58 -4.21
N ILE A 111 -14.41 -5.29 -4.52
CA ILE A 111 -15.61 -4.71 -5.13
C ILE A 111 -15.26 -4.32 -6.57
N SER A 112 -16.10 -4.74 -7.51
CA SER A 112 -15.98 -4.41 -8.93
C SER A 112 -16.13 -2.90 -9.19
N PRO A 113 -15.71 -2.43 -10.37
CA PRO A 113 -15.93 -1.03 -10.78
C PRO A 113 -17.41 -0.61 -10.77
N ASP A 114 -18.34 -1.55 -10.96
CA ASP A 114 -19.79 -1.32 -10.96
C ASP A 114 -20.43 -1.49 -9.57
N GLY A 115 -19.63 -1.76 -8.54
CA GLY A 115 -20.08 -1.81 -7.15
C GLY A 115 -20.52 -3.18 -6.66
N GLU A 116 -20.42 -4.24 -7.47
CA GLU A 116 -20.70 -5.62 -7.06
C GLU A 116 -19.54 -6.24 -6.25
N MET A 117 -19.84 -7.07 -5.25
CA MET A 117 -18.80 -7.80 -4.51
C MET A 117 -18.34 -9.02 -5.34
N LEU A 118 -17.05 -9.05 -5.69
CA LEU A 118 -16.44 -10.12 -6.47
C LEU A 118 -15.90 -11.24 -5.57
N LEU A 119 -15.22 -10.87 -4.49
CA LEU A 119 -14.62 -11.81 -3.56
C LEU A 119 -14.74 -11.30 -2.12
N LYS A 120 -14.82 -12.25 -1.17
CA LYS A 120 -14.65 -12.01 0.27
C LYS A 120 -13.70 -13.05 0.86
N ILE A 121 -12.61 -12.61 1.48
CA ILE A 121 -11.64 -13.52 2.10
C ILE A 121 -12.14 -14.01 3.47
N PRO A 122 -11.80 -15.24 3.90
CA PRO A 122 -12.25 -15.82 5.17
C PRO A 122 -11.39 -15.35 6.35
N ILE A 123 -11.43 -14.04 6.63
CA ILE A 123 -10.75 -13.44 7.77
C ILE A 123 -11.47 -13.78 9.09
N LYS A 124 -10.68 -13.94 10.15
CA LYS A 124 -11.13 -14.19 11.52
C LYS A 124 -10.83 -13.01 12.45
N GLY A 125 -9.78 -12.25 12.16
CA GLY A 125 -9.47 -10.98 12.79
C GLY A 125 -9.72 -9.81 11.83
N HIS A 126 -8.79 -8.87 11.77
CA HIS A 126 -8.86 -7.72 10.86
C HIS A 126 -7.65 -7.66 9.92
N ILE A 127 -7.78 -6.92 8.81
CA ILE A 127 -6.65 -6.66 7.91
C ILE A 127 -5.89 -5.46 8.44
N ASP A 128 -4.63 -5.67 8.78
CA ASP A 128 -3.77 -4.60 9.28
C ASP A 128 -3.12 -3.83 8.11
N SER A 129 -2.67 -4.58 7.09
CA SER A 129 -2.05 -4.04 5.87
C SER A 129 -2.47 -4.80 4.62
N LEU A 130 -2.53 -4.08 3.49
CA LEU A 130 -2.89 -4.60 2.16
C LEU A 130 -1.98 -4.02 1.07
N PHE A 131 -1.56 -4.86 0.12
CA PHE A 131 -0.65 -4.53 -0.99
C PHE A 131 -1.15 -5.13 -2.30
N VAL A 132 -0.73 -4.58 -3.43
CA VAL A 132 -1.12 -5.04 -4.77
C VAL A 132 0.13 -5.17 -5.64
N ALA A 133 0.30 -6.32 -6.27
CA ALA A 133 1.40 -6.58 -7.20
C ALA A 133 1.07 -7.79 -8.08
N ASP A 134 1.83 -7.96 -9.16
CA ASP A 134 1.84 -9.20 -9.96
C ASP A 134 2.71 -10.24 -9.25
N VAL A 135 2.19 -10.84 -8.17
CA VAL A 135 2.95 -11.76 -7.32
C VAL A 135 3.13 -13.10 -8.02
N ARG A 136 2.11 -13.55 -8.75
CA ARG A 136 2.07 -14.80 -9.50
C ARG A 136 1.86 -14.50 -10.98
N PRO A 137 2.93 -14.15 -11.73
CA PRO A 137 2.83 -13.83 -13.16
C PRO A 137 2.36 -15.00 -14.04
N ASP A 138 2.29 -16.22 -13.51
CA ASP A 138 1.64 -17.36 -14.16
C ASP A 138 0.11 -17.37 -14.03
N ILE A 139 -0.46 -16.47 -13.23
CA ILE A 139 -1.89 -16.21 -13.09
C ILE A 139 -2.17 -14.85 -13.76
N PRO A 140 -3.04 -14.77 -14.77
CA PRO A 140 -3.33 -13.49 -15.41
C PRO A 140 -3.94 -12.47 -14.44
N GLY A 141 -3.42 -11.24 -14.50
CA GLY A 141 -3.89 -10.11 -13.69
C GLY A 141 -2.96 -9.79 -12.52
N LEU A 142 -3.45 -9.00 -11.59
CA LEU A 142 -2.75 -8.65 -10.35
C LEU A 142 -3.33 -9.40 -9.16
N GLU A 143 -2.48 -9.61 -8.16
CA GLU A 143 -2.88 -10.11 -6.85
C GLU A 143 -2.86 -9.03 -5.77
N VAL A 144 -3.64 -9.32 -4.73
CA VAL A 144 -3.69 -8.58 -3.48
C VAL A 144 -3.08 -9.44 -2.38
N VAL A 145 -2.16 -8.85 -1.63
CA VAL A 145 -1.61 -9.43 -0.40
C VAL A 145 -2.26 -8.75 0.79
N ALA A 146 -2.93 -9.51 1.67
CA ALA A 146 -3.50 -8.98 2.91
C ALA A 146 -2.92 -9.68 4.13
N LEU A 147 -2.67 -8.89 5.17
CA LEU A 147 -2.10 -9.36 6.43
C LEU A 147 -3.15 -9.33 7.53
N GLU A 148 -3.43 -10.49 8.13
CA GLU A 148 -4.41 -10.61 9.21
C GLU A 148 -3.76 -10.47 10.59
N GLU A 149 -4.32 -9.59 11.42
CA GLU A 149 -4.04 -9.47 12.86
C GLU A 149 -5.21 -10.03 13.69
N GLY A 150 -4.90 -10.56 14.88
CA GLY A 150 -5.89 -10.87 15.93
C GLY A 150 -6.73 -12.14 15.68
N GLY A 151 -6.62 -12.74 14.50
CA GLY A 151 -7.23 -14.01 14.14
C GLY A 151 -6.22 -15.16 14.14
N GLY A 152 -5.81 -15.58 12.94
CA GLY A 152 -4.81 -16.64 12.74
C GLY A 152 -3.39 -16.15 12.49
N ASN A 153 -3.18 -14.83 12.45
CA ASN A 153 -1.91 -14.20 12.08
C ASN A 153 -1.40 -14.71 10.73
N ARG A 154 -2.28 -14.56 9.73
CA ARG A 154 -2.13 -15.16 8.39
C ARG A 154 -1.76 -14.12 7.35
N VAL A 155 -1.12 -14.59 6.29
CA VAL A 155 -0.92 -13.86 5.04
C VAL A 155 -1.82 -14.49 3.99
N PHE A 156 -2.52 -13.65 3.23
CA PHE A 156 -3.37 -14.07 2.13
C PHE A 156 -2.82 -13.54 0.81
N LEU A 157 -2.88 -14.37 -0.23
CA LEU A 157 -2.77 -13.94 -1.61
C LEU A 157 -4.08 -14.28 -2.31
N TYR A 158 -4.68 -13.29 -2.96
CA TYR A 158 -5.96 -13.42 -3.64
C TYR A 158 -6.06 -12.46 -4.80
N ASN A 159 -6.90 -12.77 -5.77
CA ASN A 159 -7.25 -11.88 -6.86
C ASN A 159 -8.77 -11.68 -6.88
N ARG A 160 -9.32 -11.03 -7.90
CA ARG A 160 -10.76 -10.78 -8.01
C ARG A 160 -11.64 -12.04 -8.00
N ASP A 161 -11.10 -13.19 -8.39
CA ASP A 161 -11.87 -14.43 -8.58
C ASP A 161 -11.78 -15.38 -7.39
N ARG A 162 -10.64 -15.44 -6.71
CA ARG A 162 -10.38 -16.45 -5.68
C ARG A 162 -9.28 -16.07 -4.70
N VAL A 163 -9.32 -16.72 -3.54
CA VAL A 163 -8.14 -16.84 -2.67
C VAL A 163 -7.19 -17.86 -3.30
N ILE A 164 -5.98 -17.43 -3.65
CA ILE A 164 -4.95 -18.27 -4.27
C ILE A 164 -4.28 -19.13 -3.20
N TRP A 165 -3.82 -18.50 -2.11
CA TRP A 165 -3.34 -19.21 -0.94
C TRP A 165 -3.54 -18.39 0.34
N LYS A 166 -3.43 -19.10 1.48
CA LYS A 166 -3.29 -18.49 2.81
C LYS A 166 -2.22 -19.28 3.57
N THR A 167 -1.34 -18.58 4.26
CA THR A 167 -0.24 -19.19 5.01
C THR A 167 0.00 -18.45 6.32
N HIS A 168 0.88 -18.99 7.17
CA HIS A 168 1.39 -18.32 8.36
C HIS A 168 2.77 -18.86 8.71
N TYR A 169 3.58 -18.07 9.41
CA TYR A 169 4.83 -18.54 9.99
C TYR A 169 4.74 -18.51 11.51
N LYS A 170 4.53 -19.69 12.11
CA LYS A 170 4.41 -19.86 13.58
C LYS A 170 3.33 -18.97 14.23
N HIS A 171 2.34 -18.52 13.45
CA HIS A 171 1.32 -17.55 13.89
C HIS A 171 1.92 -16.24 14.43
N GLN A 172 3.13 -15.87 13.98
CA GLN A 172 3.66 -14.55 14.22
C GLN A 172 2.86 -13.55 13.40
N GLU A 173 2.38 -12.50 14.06
CA GLU A 173 1.54 -11.49 13.42
C GLU A 173 2.33 -10.72 12.35
N PRO A 174 1.95 -10.81 11.06
CA PRO A 174 2.57 -10.06 9.98
C PRO A 174 1.99 -8.65 9.96
N GLN A 175 2.56 -7.72 10.72
CA GLN A 175 1.95 -6.40 10.91
C GLN A 175 2.04 -5.52 9.65
N ASN A 176 3.10 -5.69 8.86
CA ASN A 176 3.38 -4.90 7.66
C ASN A 176 4.27 -5.73 6.72
N ALA A 177 4.36 -5.38 5.44
CA ALA A 177 5.13 -6.12 4.46
C ALA A 177 5.76 -5.23 3.37
N ALA A 178 6.67 -5.81 2.61
CA ALA A 178 7.04 -5.35 1.28
C ALA A 178 6.90 -6.51 0.29
N ILE A 179 6.36 -6.21 -0.88
CA ILE A 179 6.15 -7.16 -1.97
C ILE A 179 7.10 -6.76 -3.10
N GLY A 180 8.00 -7.63 -3.50
CA GLY A 180 9.01 -7.28 -4.50
C GLY A 180 9.81 -8.47 -4.99
N ASP A 181 10.57 -8.25 -6.06
CA ASP A 181 11.47 -9.24 -6.64
C ASP A 181 12.77 -9.27 -5.84
N PHE A 182 12.76 -10.03 -4.74
CA PHE A 182 13.89 -10.11 -3.81
C PHE A 182 14.81 -11.30 -4.12
N ASP A 183 14.29 -12.34 -4.77
CA ASP A 183 15.06 -13.40 -5.41
C ASP A 183 14.72 -13.56 -6.90
N PRO A 184 15.41 -12.85 -7.81
CA PRO A 184 15.14 -12.94 -9.24
C PRO A 184 15.35 -14.32 -9.87
N GLN A 185 15.91 -15.29 -9.13
CA GLN A 185 16.03 -16.68 -9.59
C GLN A 185 14.77 -17.51 -9.29
N ARG A 186 13.84 -16.98 -8.49
CA ARG A 186 12.54 -17.59 -8.18
C ARG A 186 11.45 -16.93 -9.02
N PRO A 187 10.55 -17.69 -9.65
CA PRO A 187 9.42 -17.10 -10.38
C PRO A 187 8.41 -16.42 -9.45
N GLY A 188 8.05 -15.18 -9.78
CA GLY A 188 7.09 -14.37 -9.05
C GLY A 188 7.75 -13.45 -8.03
N LEU A 189 6.94 -12.81 -7.19
CA LEU A 189 7.42 -11.88 -6.17
C LEU A 189 7.38 -12.48 -4.77
N GLU A 190 8.34 -12.09 -3.95
CA GLU A 190 8.39 -12.44 -2.54
C GLU A 190 7.52 -11.53 -1.68
N VAL A 191 7.06 -12.06 -0.55
CA VAL A 191 6.31 -11.35 0.48
C VAL A 191 7.15 -11.27 1.74
N TRP A 192 7.88 -10.17 1.93
CA TRP A 192 8.64 -9.90 3.14
C TRP A 192 7.71 -9.36 4.22
N CYS A 193 7.63 -10.02 5.38
CA CYS A 193 6.73 -9.65 6.47
C CYS A 193 7.51 -9.19 7.72
N ARG A 194 7.08 -8.06 8.28
CA ARG A 194 7.50 -7.59 9.60
C ARG A 194 6.65 -8.26 10.69
N SER A 195 7.27 -9.03 11.58
CA SER A 195 6.58 -9.54 12.76
C SER A 195 6.27 -8.46 13.80
N ARG A 196 5.08 -8.50 14.40
CA ARG A 196 4.69 -7.60 15.50
C ARG A 196 5.31 -8.01 16.82
N TYR A 197 6.52 -7.54 17.07
CA TYR A 197 7.09 -7.49 18.42
C TYR A 197 7.31 -6.05 18.84
N GLN A 198 7.17 -5.74 20.13
CA GLN A 198 7.48 -4.40 20.64
C GLN A 198 8.96 -4.06 20.49
N LYS A 199 9.82 -5.09 20.61
CA LYS A 199 11.27 -5.06 20.41
C LYS A 199 11.72 -6.40 19.83
N HIS A 200 12.92 -6.45 19.26
CA HIS A 200 13.54 -7.69 18.78
C HIS A 200 12.70 -8.36 17.68
N GLN A 201 12.39 -7.58 16.63
CA GLN A 201 11.60 -8.06 15.49
C GLN A 201 12.26 -9.27 14.83
N LYS A 202 11.43 -10.16 14.29
CA LYS A 202 11.84 -11.40 13.62
C LYS A 202 11.17 -11.50 12.25
N PRO A 203 11.67 -10.81 11.22
CA PRO A 203 11.06 -10.85 9.90
C PRO A 203 11.07 -12.26 9.31
N PHE A 204 10.15 -12.48 8.37
CA PHE A 204 10.03 -13.73 7.61
C PHE A 204 9.55 -13.44 6.20
N VAL A 205 9.96 -14.27 5.25
CA VAL A 205 9.72 -14.07 3.82
C VAL A 205 9.08 -15.32 3.24
N PHE A 206 7.98 -15.13 2.51
CA PHE A 206 7.38 -16.16 1.69
C PHE A 206 7.72 -15.93 0.22
N ASP A 207 7.88 -17.02 -0.54
CA ASP A 207 7.83 -16.95 -2.01
C ASP A 207 6.41 -16.70 -2.51
N ALA A 208 6.28 -16.53 -3.83
CA ALA A 208 5.00 -16.30 -4.49
C ALA A 208 3.99 -17.46 -4.31
N GLN A 209 4.44 -18.65 -3.92
CA GLN A 209 3.58 -19.81 -3.62
C GLN A 209 3.23 -19.93 -2.13
N GLY A 210 3.64 -18.99 -1.29
CA GLY A 210 3.34 -18.95 0.14
C GLY A 210 4.24 -19.86 0.98
N GLN A 211 5.38 -20.31 0.44
CA GLN A 211 6.36 -21.15 1.15
C GLN A 211 7.40 -20.27 1.82
N LEU A 212 7.77 -20.60 3.06
CA LEU A 212 8.76 -19.84 3.82
C LEU A 212 10.16 -20.08 3.22
N ILE A 213 10.83 -19.01 2.79
CA ILE A 213 12.16 -19.08 2.19
C ILE A 213 13.25 -18.40 3.02
N ALA A 214 12.88 -17.45 3.89
CA ALA A 214 13.83 -16.78 4.77
C ALA A 214 13.17 -16.35 6.08
N ASN A 215 13.96 -16.29 7.15
CA ASN A 215 13.62 -15.64 8.42
C ASN A 215 14.90 -15.32 9.19
N TYR A 216 14.90 -14.23 9.93
CA TYR A 216 16.04 -13.77 10.70
C TYR A 216 15.59 -12.91 11.89
N GLN A 217 16.50 -12.60 12.80
CA GLN A 217 16.24 -11.65 13.89
C GLN A 217 16.85 -10.30 13.51
N MET A 218 16.09 -9.23 13.70
CA MET A 218 16.57 -7.88 13.42
C MET A 218 17.80 -7.53 14.28
N ASP A 219 17.91 -8.10 15.47
CA ASP A 219 19.06 -7.94 16.37
C ASP A 219 20.38 -8.42 15.75
N ASP A 220 20.33 -9.40 14.84
CA ASP A 220 21.51 -10.02 14.24
C ASP A 220 21.99 -9.26 12.99
N VAL A 221 21.12 -8.45 12.36
CA VAL A 221 21.34 -7.86 11.03
C VAL A 221 21.26 -6.34 11.00
N ALA A 222 20.61 -5.72 11.99
CA ALA A 222 20.50 -4.27 12.08
C ALA A 222 21.85 -3.63 12.42
N PRO A 223 22.18 -2.47 11.83
CA PRO A 223 23.45 -1.81 12.10
C PRO A 223 23.52 -1.30 13.54
N LYS A 224 24.74 -1.22 14.09
CA LYS A 224 24.98 -0.70 15.45
C LYS A 224 24.28 0.64 15.67
N GLY A 225 23.52 0.75 16.75
CA GLY A 225 22.78 1.96 17.10
C GLY A 225 21.49 2.17 16.29
N TRP A 226 20.97 1.15 15.63
CA TRP A 226 19.57 1.08 15.22
C TRP A 226 18.68 0.74 16.44
N THR A 227 17.44 1.22 16.45
CA THR A 227 16.49 0.95 17.52
C THR A 227 16.16 -0.54 17.69
N ASP A 228 16.04 -0.99 18.94
CA ASP A 228 15.63 -2.37 19.28
C ASP A 228 14.16 -2.66 18.91
N LYS A 229 13.37 -1.60 18.61
CA LYS A 229 11.99 -1.72 18.14
C LYS A 229 11.87 -2.20 16.69
N GLY A 230 12.98 -2.21 15.95
CA GLY A 230 13.09 -2.67 14.56
C GLY A 230 12.73 -1.62 13.51
N VAL A 231 12.05 -2.04 12.44
CA VAL A 231 11.75 -1.23 11.24
C VAL A 231 10.26 -0.91 11.08
N GLU A 232 9.94 0.20 10.42
CA GLU A 232 8.58 0.61 10.02
C GLU A 232 8.61 1.46 8.74
N VAL A 233 7.44 1.68 8.12
CA VAL A 233 7.28 2.27 6.78
C VAL A 233 8.18 1.55 5.78
N ILE A 234 7.72 0.39 5.35
CA ILE A 234 8.50 -0.60 4.62
C ILE A 234 8.06 -0.57 3.17
N VAL A 235 8.97 -0.23 2.26
CA VAL A 235 8.66 -0.08 0.83
C VAL A 235 9.68 -0.86 0.01
N PRO A 236 9.27 -1.71 -0.96
CA PRO A 236 10.21 -2.23 -1.94
C PRO A 236 10.83 -1.05 -2.71
N ILE A 237 12.10 -1.17 -3.08
CA ILE A 237 12.81 -0.10 -3.79
C ILE A 237 13.68 -0.64 -4.92
N ASP A 238 13.50 -0.08 -6.11
CA ASP A 238 14.40 -0.21 -7.24
C ASP A 238 15.59 0.78 -7.08
N TRP A 239 16.49 0.53 -6.12
CA TRP A 239 17.59 1.46 -5.79
C TRP A 239 18.82 1.30 -6.70
N THR A 240 19.24 0.07 -6.98
CA THR A 240 20.48 -0.22 -7.72
C THR A 240 20.28 -0.19 -9.23
N GLY A 241 19.06 -0.49 -9.68
CA GLY A 241 18.74 -0.72 -11.09
C GLY A 241 19.01 -2.15 -11.56
N GLU A 242 19.53 -3.00 -10.69
CA GLU A 242 19.70 -4.43 -10.97
C GLU A 242 18.35 -5.16 -10.93
N SER A 243 18.34 -6.45 -11.29
CA SER A 243 17.11 -7.25 -11.28
C SER A 243 16.51 -7.42 -9.89
N ARG A 244 17.35 -7.47 -8.85
CA ARG A 244 16.91 -7.63 -7.45
C ARG A 244 16.51 -6.27 -6.88
N GLN A 245 15.27 -6.19 -6.40
CA GLN A 245 14.81 -5.08 -5.57
C GLN A 245 15.33 -5.19 -4.14
N LEU A 246 15.40 -4.05 -3.46
CA LEU A 246 15.74 -3.96 -2.04
C LEU A 246 14.52 -3.48 -1.24
N VAL A 247 14.69 -3.25 0.06
CA VAL A 247 13.64 -2.72 0.93
C VAL A 247 14.13 -1.47 1.65
N ALA A 248 13.42 -0.36 1.47
CA ALA A 248 13.64 0.89 2.20
C ALA A 248 12.76 0.95 3.46
N VAL A 249 13.34 1.42 4.57
CA VAL A 249 12.69 1.49 5.89
C VAL A 249 13.16 2.67 6.72
N LYS A 250 12.40 3.04 7.75
CA LYS A 250 12.86 3.89 8.85
C LYS A 250 12.87 3.15 10.20
N GLU A 251 13.59 3.71 11.17
CA GLU A 251 13.57 3.24 12.57
C GLU A 251 12.16 3.24 13.16
N ARG A 252 11.78 2.19 13.89
CA ARG A 252 10.42 2.07 14.44
C ARG A 252 10.14 2.90 15.70
N HIS A 253 8.95 3.53 15.75
CA HIS A 253 8.39 4.28 16.88
C HIS A 253 9.24 5.47 17.34
N LYS A 254 10.01 6.07 16.43
CA LYS A 254 10.73 7.32 16.64
C LYS A 254 11.01 7.98 15.29
N PRO A 255 11.09 9.32 15.21
CA PRO A 255 11.90 9.96 14.19
C PRO A 255 13.33 9.44 14.28
N GLY A 256 13.91 9.03 13.17
CA GLY A 256 15.21 8.37 13.20
C GLY A 256 15.77 8.04 11.83
N ASP A 257 16.79 7.20 11.83
CA ASP A 257 17.53 6.86 10.62
C ASP A 257 16.66 6.11 9.60
N VAL A 258 17.06 6.23 8.34
CA VAL A 258 16.50 5.48 7.20
C VAL A 258 17.53 4.48 6.73
N GLY A 259 17.09 3.33 6.24
CA GLY A 259 17.98 2.31 5.70
C GLY A 259 17.40 1.60 4.49
N ILE A 260 18.29 1.00 3.71
CA ILE A 260 17.95 0.10 2.61
C ILE A 260 18.64 -1.22 2.88
N PHE A 261 17.92 -2.33 2.83
CA PHE A 261 18.44 -3.66 3.14
C PHE A 261 18.00 -4.72 2.11
N ASP A 262 18.75 -5.82 2.04
CA ASP A 262 18.40 -7.02 1.27
C ASP A 262 17.34 -7.85 2.02
N ALA A 263 16.18 -8.07 1.40
CA ALA A 263 15.02 -8.62 2.09
C ALA A 263 15.23 -10.04 2.63
N LEU A 264 16.05 -10.85 1.98
CA LEU A 264 16.23 -12.26 2.34
C LEU A 264 17.23 -12.43 3.48
N SER A 265 18.33 -11.68 3.44
CA SER A 265 19.39 -11.73 4.46
C SER A 265 19.14 -10.78 5.63
N GLY A 266 18.35 -9.72 5.43
CA GLY A 266 18.20 -8.62 6.37
C GLY A 266 19.38 -7.65 6.43
N GLN A 267 20.42 -7.86 5.61
CA GLN A 267 21.64 -7.05 5.63
C GLN A 267 21.35 -5.63 5.15
N PHE A 268 21.59 -4.64 6.01
CA PHE A 268 21.54 -3.22 5.63
C PHE A 268 22.71 -2.88 4.71
N LEU A 269 22.38 -2.41 3.51
CA LEU A 269 23.32 -1.97 2.48
C LEU A 269 23.58 -0.46 2.56
N HIS A 270 22.54 0.30 2.93
CA HIS A 270 22.63 1.74 3.13
C HIS A 270 21.99 2.17 4.44
N ARG A 271 22.55 3.21 5.04
CA ARG A 271 21.99 3.91 6.19
C ARG A 271 22.15 5.41 6.00
N PHE A 272 21.04 6.13 6.05
CA PHE A 272 20.98 7.58 6.01
C PHE A 272 20.75 8.09 7.42
N LYS A 273 21.64 8.99 7.87
CA LYS A 273 21.56 9.61 9.19
C LYS A 273 20.50 10.69 9.18
N GLU A 274 19.38 10.40 9.84
CA GLU A 274 18.15 11.16 9.67
C GLU A 274 17.36 11.29 10.97
N GLN A 275 16.36 12.17 10.94
CA GLN A 275 15.26 12.19 11.91
C GLN A 275 13.94 12.05 11.17
N ALA A 276 13.82 10.99 10.36
CA ALA A 276 12.70 10.76 9.47
C ALA A 276 11.38 10.66 10.24
N ALA A 277 10.52 11.67 10.10
CA ALA A 277 9.14 11.61 10.58
C ALA A 277 8.25 10.86 9.58
N ARG A 278 8.52 10.99 8.29
CA ARG A 278 7.93 10.19 7.21
C ARG A 278 9.02 9.73 6.25
N LEU A 279 8.74 8.60 5.61
CA LEU A 279 9.52 8.03 4.52
C LEU A 279 8.57 7.78 3.36
N TYR A 280 9.01 8.12 2.17
CA TYR A 280 8.33 7.78 0.92
C TYR A 280 9.39 7.37 -0.10
N VAL A 281 9.03 6.46 -1.00
CA VAL A 281 9.91 5.99 -2.07
C VAL A 281 9.18 6.16 -3.38
N ALA A 282 9.80 6.82 -4.35
CA ALA A 282 9.27 6.88 -5.71
C ALA A 282 10.31 7.36 -6.72
N ASP A 283 10.12 6.89 -7.95
CA ASP A 283 10.72 7.32 -9.21
C ASP A 283 10.37 8.79 -9.55
N VAL A 284 11.04 9.78 -8.97
CA VAL A 284 10.69 11.22 -9.12
C VAL A 284 11.70 12.03 -9.91
N SER A 285 12.93 11.53 -10.10
CA SER A 285 13.98 12.24 -10.83
C SER A 285 14.82 11.29 -11.69
N GLY A 286 15.66 11.82 -12.59
CA GLY A 286 16.66 11.02 -13.30
C GLY A 286 16.12 9.91 -14.20
N ASP A 287 16.47 8.65 -13.89
CA ASP A 287 16.06 7.43 -14.60
C ASP A 287 15.04 6.62 -13.79
N TRP A 288 14.62 5.45 -14.25
CA TRP A 288 13.52 4.68 -13.64
C TRP A 288 13.75 4.22 -12.20
N ARG A 289 14.96 4.31 -11.65
CA ARG A 289 15.25 3.95 -10.26
C ARG A 289 14.55 4.90 -9.31
N GLU A 290 14.18 4.41 -8.15
CA GLU A 290 13.40 5.20 -7.19
C GLU A 290 14.29 5.98 -6.23
N GLU A 291 13.87 7.21 -5.91
CA GLU A 291 14.45 8.00 -4.83
C GLU A 291 13.86 7.67 -3.46
N VAL A 292 14.67 7.84 -2.42
CA VAL A 292 14.24 7.85 -1.02
C VAL A 292 13.95 9.30 -0.62
N MET A 293 12.71 9.59 -0.24
CA MET A 293 12.27 10.90 0.22
C MET A 293 11.96 10.87 1.71
N VAL A 294 12.63 11.74 2.46
CA VAL A 294 12.56 11.81 3.92
C VAL A 294 12.00 13.14 4.35
N LEU A 295 10.87 13.12 5.07
CA LEU A 295 10.34 14.32 5.71
C LEU A 295 10.81 14.38 7.16
N ASN A 296 11.51 15.44 7.51
CA ASN A 296 11.98 15.74 8.85
C ASN A 296 11.54 17.16 9.23
N GLY A 297 10.45 17.25 10.01
CA GLY A 297 9.84 18.54 10.33
C GLY A 297 9.39 19.26 9.06
N ASN A 298 10.04 20.38 8.75
CA ASN A 298 9.77 21.21 7.55
C ASN A 298 10.83 21.03 6.44
N GLN A 299 11.71 20.04 6.56
CA GLN A 299 12.74 19.72 5.57
C GLN A 299 12.37 18.43 4.83
N LEU A 300 12.50 18.45 3.51
CA LEU A 300 12.36 17.29 2.64
C LEU A 300 13.73 16.98 2.03
N ASP A 301 14.32 15.87 2.44
CA ASP A 301 15.58 15.38 1.89
C ASP A 301 15.28 14.28 0.86
N ILE A 302 15.90 14.39 -0.31
CA ILE A 302 15.70 13.45 -1.43
C ILE A 302 17.05 12.83 -1.77
N TYR A 303 17.12 11.50 -1.65
CA TYR A 303 18.32 10.72 -1.92
C TYR A 303 18.10 9.90 -3.20
N SER A 304 19.04 10.03 -4.14
CA SER A 304 19.13 9.21 -5.35
C SER A 304 20.40 8.37 -5.33
N ASN A 305 20.41 7.27 -6.07
CA ASN A 305 21.60 6.46 -6.23
C ASN A 305 22.53 7.07 -7.30
N PRO A 306 23.76 7.51 -6.95
CA PRO A 306 24.69 8.11 -7.90
C PRO A 306 25.36 7.09 -8.83
N GLU A 307 25.25 5.80 -8.54
CA GLU A 307 25.90 4.76 -9.34
C GLU A 307 25.31 4.69 -10.76
N PRO A 308 26.11 4.28 -11.77
CA PRO A 308 25.61 4.10 -13.12
C PRO A 308 24.43 3.13 -13.18
N ASN A 309 23.39 3.50 -13.92
CA ASN A 309 22.24 2.64 -14.14
C ASN A 309 22.61 1.47 -15.09
N PRO A 310 22.50 0.21 -14.64
CA PRO A 310 22.83 -0.94 -15.48
C PRO A 310 21.76 -1.25 -16.55
N ASN A 311 20.60 -0.59 -16.51
CA ASN A 311 19.47 -0.83 -17.41
C ASN A 311 18.86 0.50 -17.91
N LEU A 312 19.58 1.18 -18.80
CA LEU A 312 19.21 2.51 -19.32
C LEU A 312 17.92 2.54 -20.14
N ASP A 313 17.52 1.39 -20.70
CA ASP A 313 16.35 1.30 -21.59
C ASP A 313 15.05 0.94 -20.85
N ARG A 314 15.10 0.65 -19.54
CA ARG A 314 13.90 0.34 -18.76
C ARG A 314 13.02 1.60 -18.63
N PRO A 315 11.72 1.53 -19.01
CA PRO A 315 10.80 2.65 -18.84
C PRO A 315 10.62 3.04 -17.37
N ARG A 316 10.25 4.31 -17.16
CA ARG A 316 9.82 4.85 -15.85
C ARG A 316 8.68 4.01 -15.26
N LEU A 317 8.65 3.87 -13.95
CA LEU A 317 7.72 2.95 -13.26
C LEU A 317 6.27 3.42 -13.33
N TRP A 318 6.02 4.70 -13.58
CA TRP A 318 4.69 5.32 -13.68
C TRP A 318 3.79 4.76 -14.80
N THR A 319 4.35 4.03 -15.77
CA THR A 319 3.54 3.33 -16.78
C THR A 319 2.86 2.08 -16.23
N GLN A 320 3.33 1.57 -15.08
CA GLN A 320 2.73 0.41 -14.41
C GLN A 320 1.53 0.87 -13.57
N ASN A 321 0.35 0.31 -13.83
CA ASN A 321 -0.89 0.70 -13.16
C ASN A 321 -0.78 0.61 -11.64
N HIS A 322 -0.36 -0.56 -11.12
CA HIS A 322 -0.27 -0.81 -9.68
C HIS A 322 0.76 0.08 -8.99
N TYR A 323 1.87 0.41 -9.66
CA TYR A 323 2.84 1.38 -9.16
C TYR A 323 2.20 2.76 -9.01
N ARG A 324 1.57 3.29 -10.07
CA ARG A 324 0.91 4.60 -9.99
C ARG A 324 -0.15 4.64 -8.88
N ARG A 325 -0.97 3.59 -8.78
CA ARG A 325 -2.03 3.47 -7.77
C ARG A 325 -1.49 3.37 -6.35
N SER A 326 -0.40 2.63 -6.12
CA SER A 326 0.22 2.54 -4.79
C SER A 326 0.75 3.91 -4.33
N LYS A 327 1.32 4.70 -5.25
CA LYS A 327 1.86 6.04 -4.95
C LYS A 327 0.77 7.11 -4.73
N MET A 328 -0.42 6.97 -5.33
CA MET A 328 -1.49 7.99 -5.21
C MET A 328 -2.15 8.05 -3.83
N THR A 329 -2.19 6.93 -3.10
CA THR A 329 -2.87 6.84 -1.81
C THR A 329 -1.88 6.41 -0.75
N TRP A 330 -1.11 7.32 -0.17
CA TRP A 330 -0.14 6.93 0.85
C TRP A 330 -0.82 6.53 2.18
N ASN A 331 -0.32 5.49 2.84
CA ASN A 331 -0.70 5.14 4.21
C ASN A 331 0.46 4.51 4.98
N TYR A 332 0.60 4.83 6.26
CA TYR A 332 1.70 4.30 7.09
C TYR A 332 1.76 2.74 7.19
N TYR A 333 0.62 2.04 7.17
CA TYR A 333 0.54 0.58 7.22
C TYR A 333 0.68 -0.08 5.85
N SER A 334 0.32 0.62 4.78
CA SER A 334 0.46 0.16 3.39
C SER A 334 1.19 1.24 2.58
N PRO A 335 2.46 1.54 2.86
CA PRO A 335 3.14 2.70 2.30
C PRO A 335 3.35 2.66 0.79
#